data_AF-A0A832SPY0-F1
#
_entry.id   AF-A0A832SPY0-F1
#
_cell.length_a   1.000
_cell.length_b   1.000
_cell.length_c   1.000
_cell.angle_alpha   90.00
_cell.angle_beta   90.00
_cell.angle_gamma   90.00
#
_symmetry.space_group_name_H-M   'P 1'
#
loop_
_entity.id
_entity.type
_entity.pdbx_description
1 polymer ?
#
loop_
_entity_poly.entity_id
_entity_poly.type
_entity_poly.pdbx_seq_one_letter_code
_entity_poly.pdbx_strand_id
1 'polypeptide(L)'
;MNRATALLIFGVLVALGMVLLNYGLIYIQDVYNFFALSARDLTLLRTDYVEATWMFQSTIWTAVFALSIVAVLAYLYYLAKEEFE
;
A
#
# COMPACT_ATOMS: atom_id res chain seq x y z
N MET A 1 -20.84 -7.75 14.72
CA MET A 1 -19.40 -7.78 14.40
C MET A 1 -18.63 -7.27 15.62
N ASN A 2 -17.69 -8.04 16.17
CA ASN A 2 -16.88 -7.60 17.30
C ASN A 2 -15.95 -6.46 16.85
N ARG A 3 -15.58 -5.55 17.76
CA ARG A 3 -14.64 -4.44 17.53
C ARG A 3 -13.33 -4.94 16.91
N ALA A 4 -12.85 -6.11 17.35
CA ALA A 4 -11.66 -6.77 16.79
C ALA A 4 -11.82 -7.11 15.30
N THR A 5 -12.97 -7.66 14.89
CA THR A 5 -13.26 -7.96 13.48
C THR A 5 -13.34 -6.69 12.64
N ALA A 6 -13.90 -5.60 13.19
CA ALA A 6 -13.92 -4.30 12.52
C ALA A 6 -12.51 -3.75 12.27
N LEU A 7 -11.63 -3.85 13.27
CA LEU A 7 -10.23 -3.42 13.18
C LEU A 7 -9.44 -4.27 12.17
N LEU A 8 -9.69 -5.57 12.10
CA LEU A 8 -9.08 -6.45 11.10
C LEU A 8 -9.46 -6.03 9.68
N ILE A 9 -10.75 -5.80 9.42
CA ILE A 9 -11.24 -5.36 8.11
C ILE A 9 -10.63 -4.00 7.75
N PHE A 10 -10.60 -3.05 8.70
CA PHE A 10 -10.02 -1.74 8.48
C PHE A 10 -8.52 -1.82 8.14
N GLY A 11 -7.76 -2.66 8.85
CA GLY A 11 -6.35 -2.87 8.57
C GLY A 11 -6.09 -3.44 7.17
N VAL A 12 -6.92 -4.39 6.72
CA VAL A 12 -6.84 -4.93 5.34
C VAL A 12 -7.17 -3.84 4.32
N LEU A 13 -8.21 -3.02 4.56
CA LEU A 13 -8.56 -1.91 3.69
C LEU A 13 -7.43 -0.88 3.57
N VAL A 14 -6.73 -0.57 4.67
CA VAL A 14 -5.57 0.32 4.67
C VAL A 14 -4.44 -0.28 3.84
N ALA A 15 -4.10 -1.56 4.05
CA ALA A 15 -3.05 -2.22 3.29
C ALA A 15 -3.34 -2.22 1.78
N LEU A 16 -4.58 -2.54 1.39
CA LEU A 16 -5.01 -2.47 -0.02
C LEU A 16 -4.96 -1.04 -0.56
N GLY A 17 -5.43 -0.06 0.22
CA GLY A 17 -5.42 1.35 -0.17
C GLY A 17 -4.01 1.88 -0.43
N MET A 18 -3.03 1.49 0.38
CA MET A 18 -1.63 1.85 0.18
C MET A 18 -1.05 1.27 -1.12
N VAL A 19 -1.34 -0.01 -1.41
CA VAL A 19 -0.87 -0.66 -2.64
C VAL A 19 -1.50 0.00 -3.87
N LEU A 20 -2.81 0.26 -3.83
CA LEU A 20 -3.52 0.94 -4.92
C LEU A 20 -3.03 2.39 -5.11
N LEU A 21 -2.74 3.10 -4.02
CA LEU A 21 -2.18 4.45 -4.10
C LEU A 21 -0.78 4.44 -4.74
N ASN A 22 0.08 3.51 -4.33
CA ASN A 22 1.42 3.37 -4.91
C ASN A 22 1.34 3.06 -6.42
N TYR A 23 0.46 2.14 -6.81
CA TYR A 23 0.18 1.88 -8.22
C TYR A 23 -0.31 3.14 -8.95
N GLY A 24 -1.26 3.88 -8.36
CA GLY A 24 -1.78 5.12 -8.92
C GLY A 24 -0.68 6.16 -9.15
N LEU A 25 0.23 6.34 -8.20
CA LEU A 25 1.36 7.26 -8.32
C LEU A 25 2.33 6.87 -9.44
N ILE A 26 2.49 5.58 -9.74
CA ILE A 26 3.45 5.10 -10.74
C ILE A 26 2.84 5.06 -12.15
N TYR A 27 1.55 4.81 -12.28
CA TYR A 27 0.91 4.52 -13.56
C TYR A 27 -0.18 5.50 -13.99
N ILE A 28 -0.74 6.30 -13.06
CA ILE A 28 -1.85 7.22 -13.36
C ILE A 28 -1.36 8.67 -13.26
N GLN A 29 -1.32 9.34 -14.41
CA GLN A 29 -0.81 10.71 -14.56
C GLN A 29 -1.49 11.72 -13.63
N ASP A 30 -2.81 11.67 -13.50
CA ASP A 30 -3.57 12.61 -12.69
C ASP A 30 -3.32 12.40 -11.19
N VAL A 31 -3.19 11.14 -10.76
CA VAL A 31 -2.86 10.79 -9.37
C VAL A 31 -1.46 11.29 -9.05
N TYR A 32 -0.48 11.03 -9.91
CA TYR A 32 0.86 11.56 -9.74
C TYR A 32 0.85 13.09 -9.64
N ASN A 33 0.23 13.80 -10.59
CA ASN A 33 0.21 15.26 -10.63
C ASN A 33 -0.49 15.86 -9.40
N PHE A 34 -1.55 15.21 -8.89
CA PHE A 34 -2.23 15.62 -7.67
C PHE A 34 -1.27 15.62 -6.46
N PHE A 35 -0.46 14.58 -6.30
CA PHE A 35 0.49 14.47 -5.18
C PHE A 35 1.82 15.21 -5.40
N ALA A 36 2.30 15.28 -6.64
CA ALA A 36 3.53 15.97 -7.00
C ALA A 36 3.39 17.50 -7.01
N LEU A 37 2.15 18.02 -6.91
CA LEU A 37 1.80 19.44 -6.99
C LEU A 37 2.46 20.14 -8.20
N SER A 38 2.76 19.37 -9.25
CA SER A 38 3.42 19.83 -10.47
C SER A 38 3.01 18.94 -11.63
N ALA A 39 2.78 19.56 -12.79
CA ALA A 39 2.53 18.83 -14.02
C ALA A 39 3.85 18.32 -14.59
N ARG A 40 4.08 17.00 -14.54
CA ARG A 40 5.21 16.34 -15.19
C ARG A 40 4.71 15.21 -16.07
N ASP A 41 5.42 14.87 -17.13
CA ASP A 41 5.10 13.69 -17.93
C ASP A 41 5.62 12.43 -17.21
N LEU A 42 4.69 11.61 -16.69
CA LEU A 42 4.99 10.38 -15.97
C LEU A 42 5.66 9.33 -16.87
N THR A 43 5.44 9.41 -18.18
CA THR A 43 6.09 8.55 -19.17
C THR A 43 7.58 8.88 -19.24
N LEU A 44 7.94 10.16 -19.28
CA LEU A 44 9.33 10.61 -19.27
C LEU A 44 10.03 10.28 -17.94
N LEU A 45 9.35 10.49 -16.80
CA LEU A 45 9.87 10.14 -15.47
C LEU A 45 10.18 8.65 -15.36
N ARG A 46 9.34 7.77 -15.92
CA ARG A 46 9.60 6.33 -15.93
C ARG A 46 10.76 5.90 -16.82
N THR A 47 11.16 6.73 -17.79
CA THR A 47 12.32 6.48 -18.64
C THR A 47 13.63 7.01 -18.05
N ASP A 48 13.56 7.93 -17.08
CA ASP A 48 14.74 8.35 -16.32
C ASP A 48 15.16 7.24 -15.35
N TYR A 49 16.42 6.81 -15.46
CA TYR A 49 16.98 5.73 -14.66
C TYR A 49 16.87 5.98 -13.14
N VAL A 50 17.08 7.22 -12.71
CA VAL A 50 17.05 7.57 -11.28
C VAL A 50 15.62 7.46 -10.75
N GLU A 51 14.68 8.11 -11.43
CA GLU A 51 13.26 8.13 -11.06
C GLU A 51 12.65 6.71 -11.14
N ALA A 52 12.96 5.95 -12.19
CA ALA A 52 12.54 4.55 -12.31
C ALA A 52 13.05 3.69 -11.13
N THR A 53 14.28 3.92 -10.68
CA THR A 53 14.84 3.23 -9.50
C THR A 53 14.06 3.59 -8.23
N TRP A 54 13.73 4.86 -8.02
CA TRP A 54 12.92 5.29 -6.88
C TRP A 54 11.51 4.71 -6.92
N MET A 55 10.86 4.68 -8.08
CA MET A 55 9.54 4.06 -8.27
C MET A 55 9.57 2.56 -7.94
N PHE A 56 10.61 1.85 -8.38
CA PHE A 56 10.79 0.43 -8.09
C PHE A 56 11.02 0.18 -6.59
N GLN A 57 11.90 0.94 -5.96
CA GLN A 57 12.12 0.85 -4.51
C GLN A 57 10.84 1.16 -3.73
N SER A 58 10.09 2.18 -4.14
CA SER A 58 8.79 2.54 -3.53
C SER A 58 7.80 1.38 -3.62
N THR A 59 7.75 0.69 -4.75
CA THR A 59 6.91 -0.52 -4.95
C THR A 59 7.31 -1.63 -3.98
N ILE A 60 8.61 -1.94 -3.87
CA ILE A 60 9.13 -2.97 -2.97
C ILE A 60 8.76 -2.65 -1.52
N TRP A 61 9.04 -1.44 -1.05
CA TRP A 61 8.79 -1.05 0.33
C TRP A 61 7.30 -1.05 0.66
N THR A 62 6.45 -0.60 -0.27
CA THR A 62 5.00 -0.67 -0.11
C THR A 62 4.51 -2.11 0.00
N ALA A 63 5.03 -3.03 -0.83
CA ALA A 63 4.68 -4.43 -0.78
C ALA A 63 5.11 -5.09 0.55
N VAL A 64 6.35 -4.85 1.00
CA VAL A 64 6.86 -5.36 2.28
C VAL A 64 5.99 -4.87 3.44
N PHE A 65 5.64 -3.58 3.44
CA PHE A 65 4.83 -2.99 4.50
C PHE A 65 3.40 -3.54 4.50
N ALA A 66 2.76 -3.64 3.33
CA ALA A 66 1.43 -4.23 3.19
C ALA A 66 1.40 -5.69 3.66
N LEU A 67 2.39 -6.49 3.27
CA LEU A 67 2.51 -7.89 3.72
C LEU A 67 2.72 -7.99 5.24
N SER A 68 3.48 -7.06 5.81
CA SER A 68 3.71 -7.00 7.26
C SER A 68 2.42 -6.70 8.02
N ILE A 69 1.60 -5.77 7.53
CA ILE A 69 0.26 -5.51 8.09
C ILE A 69 -0.59 -6.77 8.02
N VAL A 70 -0.67 -7.41 6.84
CA VAL A 70 -1.47 -8.64 6.65
C VAL A 70 -1.01 -9.75 7.60
N ALA A 71 0.30 -9.94 7.77
CA ALA A 71 0.85 -10.94 8.68
C ALA A 71 0.48 -10.66 10.15
N VAL A 72 0.59 -9.40 10.60
CA VAL A 72 0.19 -9.01 11.97
C VAL A 72 -1.31 -9.23 12.18
N LEU A 73 -2.15 -8.85 11.21
CA LEU A 73 -3.60 -9.04 11.31
C LEU A 73 -3.97 -10.53 11.32
N ALA A 74 -3.34 -11.36 10.50
CA ALA A 74 -3.53 -12.81 10.51
C ALA A 74 -3.15 -13.42 11.85
N TYR A 75 -2.04 -12.98 12.45
CA TYR A 75 -1.62 -13.43 13.77
C TYR A 75 -2.58 -13.00 14.88
N LEU A 76 -3.07 -11.76 14.85
CA LEU A 76 -4.07 -11.27 15.80
C LEU A 76 -5.39 -12.04 15.68
N TYR A 77 -5.79 -12.38 14.45
CA TYR A 77 -6.98 -13.22 14.23
C TYR A 77 -6.79 -14.64 14.80
N TYR A 78 -5.61 -15.23 14.63
CA TYR A 78 -5.27 -16.53 15.21
C TYR A 78 -5.37 -16.51 16.74
N LEU A 79 -4.71 -15.54 17.39
CA LEU A 79 -4.76 -15.38 18.84
C LEU A 79 -6.19 -15.17 19.36
N ALA A 80 -6.95 -14.28 18.69
CA ALA A 80 -8.34 -14.03 19.04
C ALA A 80 -9.26 -15.24 18.80
N LYS A 81 -8.80 -16.26 18.08
CA LYS A 81 -9.53 -17.52 17.92
C LYS A 81 -9.15 -18.52 19.01
N GLU A 82 -7.86 -18.68 19.31
CA GLU A 82 -7.39 -19.57 20.39
C GLU A 82 -7.85 -19.12 21.79
N GLU A 83 -7.95 -17.81 22.05
CA GLU A 83 -8.29 -17.30 23.38
C GLU A 83 -9.80 -17.38 23.71
N PHE A 84 -10.64 -17.71 22.72
CA PHE A 84 -12.11 -17.85 22.86
C PHE A 84 -12.62 -19.26 22.53
N GLU A 85 -11.71 -20.23 22.32
CA GLU A 85 -11.98 -21.68 22.40
C GLU A 85 -11.72 -22.19 23.83
#